data_AF-A0A382J5Y7-F1
#
_entry.id   AF-A0A382J5Y7-F1
#
_cell.length_a   1.000
_cell.length_b   1.000
_cell.length_c   1.000
_cell.angle_alpha   90.00
_cell.angle_beta   90.00
_cell.angle_gamma   90.00
#
_symmetry.space_group_name_H-M   'P 1'
#
loop_
_entity.id
_entity.type
_entity.pdbx_description
1 polymer ?
#
loop_
_entity_poly.entity_id
_entity_poly.type
_entity_poly.pdbx_seq_one_letter_code
_entity_poly.pdbx_strand_id
1 'polypeptide(L)'
;MSILITGGAGFIGSNFARYWLNHHPADRVVLLDALTYAGNLENLDTFIDAPNLRFVKGNIRDSEQLDLIFSTESIDRVVHFAAESHVDRSISGPKS
;
A
#
# COMPACT_ATOMS: atom_id res chain seq x y z
N MET A 1 4.24 -16.68 -3.93
CA MET A 1 3.62 -15.66 -4.81
C MET A 1 3.99 -14.28 -4.28
N SER A 2 4.06 -13.26 -5.13
CA SER A 2 4.32 -11.87 -4.71
C SER A 2 3.09 -10.98 -4.94
N ILE A 3 2.69 -10.25 -3.91
CA ILE A 3 1.54 -9.34 -3.94
C ILE A 3 1.97 -7.90 -3.66
N LEU A 4 1.54 -6.97 -4.50
CA LEU A 4 1.65 -5.53 -4.29
C LEU A 4 0.35 -5.00 -3.69
N ILE A 5 0.44 -4.39 -2.51
CA ILE A 5 -0.68 -3.72 -1.85
C ILE A 5 -0.40 -2.22 -1.84
N THR A 6 -1.21 -1.43 -2.54
CA THR A 6 -1.07 0.04 -2.53
C THR A 6 -2.02 0.67 -1.51
N GLY A 7 -1.64 1.79 -0.91
CA GLY A 7 -2.40 2.37 0.21
C GLY A 7 -2.22 1.54 1.48
N GLY A 8 -1.08 0.86 1.59
CA GLY A 8 -0.78 -0.14 2.61
C GLY A 8 -0.69 0.40 4.04
N ALA A 9 -0.45 1.70 4.23
CA ALA A 9 -0.40 2.33 5.54
C ALA A 9 -1.76 2.91 5.98
N GLY A 10 -2.77 2.86 5.12
CA GLY A 10 -4.16 3.23 5.46
C GLY A 10 -4.87 2.17 6.30
N PHE A 11 -6.06 2.49 6.82
CA PHE A 11 -6.83 1.61 7.71
C PHE A 11 -7.11 0.22 7.10
N ILE A 12 -7.68 0.16 5.89
CA ILE A 12 -8.02 -1.11 5.23
C ILE A 12 -6.76 -1.80 4.71
N GLY A 13 -5.85 -1.05 4.08
CA GLY A 13 -4.63 -1.60 3.48
C GLY A 13 -3.73 -2.29 4.50
N SER A 14 -3.52 -1.67 5.67
CA SER A 14 -2.70 -2.24 6.75
C SER A 14 -3.32 -3.50 7.35
N ASN A 15 -4.64 -3.51 7.57
CA ASN A 15 -5.34 -4.70 8.06
C ASN A 15 -5.30 -5.85 7.04
N PHE A 16 -5.47 -5.55 5.75
CA PHE A 16 -5.35 -6.54 4.70
C PHE A 16 -3.92 -7.10 4.61
N ALA A 17 -2.90 -6.25 4.69
CA ALA A 17 -1.51 -6.68 4.68
C ALA A 17 -1.19 -7.60 5.87
N ARG A 18 -1.60 -7.21 7.08
CA ARG A 18 -1.47 -8.04 8.29
C ARG A 18 -2.18 -9.38 8.16
N TYR A 19 -3.42 -9.37 7.66
CA TYR A 19 -4.17 -10.59 7.40
C TYR A 19 -3.43 -11.50 6.43
N TRP A 20 -2.94 -10.95 5.32
CA TRP A 20 -2.23 -11.69 4.29
C TRP A 20 -0.96 -12.33 4.83
N LEU A 21 -0.12 -11.56 5.52
CA LEU A 21 1.13 -12.05 6.13
C LEU A 21 0.88 -13.24 7.07
N ASN A 22 -0.21 -13.19 7.84
CA ASN A 22 -0.56 -14.25 8.80
C ASN A 22 -1.11 -15.53 8.13
N HIS A 23 -1.84 -15.41 7.02
CA HIS A 23 -2.49 -16.55 6.37
C HIS A 23 -1.68 -17.14 5.21
N HIS A 24 -0.74 -16.37 4.67
CA HIS A 24 0.10 -16.73 3.54
C HIS A 24 1.59 -16.47 3.86
N PRO A 25 2.19 -17.16 4.86
CA PRO A 25 3.55 -16.88 5.32
C PRO A 25 4.63 -17.18 4.27
N ALA A 26 4.31 -17.99 3.26
CA ALA A 26 5.21 -18.27 2.13
C ALA A 26 5.17 -17.20 1.03
N ASP A 27 4.21 -16.28 1.07
CA ASP A 27 4.06 -15.23 0.08
C ASP A 27 4.84 -13.97 0.45
N ARG A 28 5.30 -13.28 -0.59
CA ARG A 28 6.02 -12.01 -0.53
C ARG A 28 5.01 -10.88 -0.59
N VAL A 29 5.08 -9.94 0.35
CA VAL A 29 4.22 -8.76 0.39
C VAL A 29 5.05 -7.51 0.13
N VAL A 30 4.61 -6.69 -0.82
CA VAL A 30 5.17 -5.36 -1.07
C VAL A 30 4.09 -4.32 -0.75
N LEU A 31 4.31 -3.51 0.28
CA LEU A 31 3.41 -2.41 0.64
C LEU A 31 3.92 -1.12 0.02
N LEU A 32 3.09 -0.50 -0.82
CA LEU A 32 3.35 0.82 -1.40
C LEU A 32 2.41 1.84 -0.76
N ASP A 33 2.96 2.88 -0.14
CA ASP A 33 2.16 3.97 0.39
C ASP A 33 2.86 5.32 0.23
N ALA A 34 2.10 6.34 -0.16
CA ALA A 34 2.63 7.69 -0.33
C ALA A 34 2.82 8.43 1.00
N LEU A 35 2.30 7.88 2.11
CA LEU A 35 2.20 8.52 3.42
C LEU A 35 1.60 9.92 3.31
N THR A 36 0.54 10.03 2.52
CA THR A 36 -0.33 11.21 2.51
C THR A 36 -1.15 11.22 3.81
N TYR A 37 -2.08 12.17 3.93
CA TYR A 37 -2.88 12.37 5.16
C TYR A 37 -3.50 11.09 5.76
N ALA A 38 -3.92 10.13 4.93
CA ALA A 38 -4.59 8.91 5.39
C ALA A 38 -3.62 7.76 5.76
N GLY A 39 -2.32 7.90 5.48
CA GLY A 39 -1.31 6.89 5.79
C GLY A 39 -0.76 7.08 7.20
N ASN A 40 -0.83 6.05 8.04
CA ASN A 40 -0.20 6.05 9.38
C ASN A 40 0.73 4.85 9.51
N LEU A 41 2.02 5.10 9.76
CA LEU A 41 3.02 4.06 9.97
C LEU A 41 2.76 3.24 11.24
N GLU A 42 2.10 3.81 12.26
CA GLU A 42 1.73 3.09 13.48
C GLU A 42 0.80 1.89 13.18
N ASN A 43 0.06 1.94 12.07
CA ASN A 43 -0.76 0.80 11.62
C ASN A 43 0.09 -0.41 11.23
N LEU A 44 1.39 -0.21 10.96
CA LEU A 44 2.33 -1.24 10.50
C LEU A 44 3.22 -1.77 11.62
N ASP A 45 3.33 -1.09 12.77
CA ASP A 45 4.29 -1.39 13.84
C ASP A 45 4.32 -2.87 14.26
N THR A 46 3.16 -3.53 14.25
CA THR A 46 3.05 -4.93 14.67
C THR A 46 3.60 -5.95 13.67
N PHE A 47 3.88 -5.55 12.43
CA PHE A 47 4.29 -6.47 11.36
C PHE A 47 5.26 -5.88 10.33
N ILE A 48 5.71 -4.63 10.49
CA ILE A 48 6.60 -3.95 9.54
C ILE A 48 7.93 -4.68 9.33
N ASP A 49 8.41 -5.37 10.38
CA ASP A 49 9.66 -6.15 10.37
C ASP A 49 9.46 -7.61 9.90
N ALA A 50 8.29 -7.95 9.36
CA ALA A 50 8.04 -9.29 8.84
C ALA A 50 9.05 -9.63 7.72
N PRO A 51 9.70 -10.81 7.75
CA PRO A 51 10.79 -11.13 6.82
C PRO A 51 10.33 -11.24 5.37
N ASN A 52 9.05 -11.51 5.14
CA ASN A 52 8.44 -11.59 3.82
C ASN A 52 7.79 -10.27 3.36
N LEU A 53 7.89 -9.20 4.14
CA LEU A 53 7.37 -7.88 3.81
C LEU A 53 8.48 -6.96 3.28
N ARG A 54 8.11 -6.06 2.36
CA ARG A 54 8.88 -4.86 2.02
C ARG A 54 7.95 -3.66 2.00
N PHE A 55 8.29 -2.63 2.77
CA PHE A 55 7.63 -1.34 2.68
C PHE A 55 8.36 -0.43 1.68
N VAL A 56 7.58 0.22 0.81
CA VAL A 56 8.06 1.19 -0.17
C VAL A 56 7.26 2.47 0.04
N LYS A 57 7.95 3.53 0.46
CA LYS A 57 7.35 4.86 0.48
C LYS A 57 7.35 5.43 -0.94
N GLY A 58 6.17 5.77 -1.45
CA GLY A 58 6.04 6.45 -2.73
C GLY A 58 4.64 6.44 -3.31
N ASN A 59 4.48 7.08 -4.47
CA ASN A 59 3.18 7.36 -5.05
C ASN A 59 2.90 6.40 -6.21
N ILE A 60 1.67 5.87 -6.28
CA ILE A 60 1.19 5.06 -7.41
C ILE A 60 1.25 5.78 -8.77
N ARG A 61 1.43 7.11 -8.79
CA ARG A 61 1.59 7.93 -9.99
C ARG A 61 3.04 8.00 -10.48
N ASP A 62 3.99 7.49 -9.71
CA ASP A 62 5.40 7.40 -10.08
C ASP A 62 5.64 6.12 -10.90
N SER A 63 5.68 6.26 -12.22
CA SER A 63 5.86 5.13 -13.13
C SER A 63 7.23 4.49 -12.99
N GLU A 64 8.29 5.27 -12.75
CA GLU A 64 9.65 4.73 -12.61
C GLU A 64 9.77 3.87 -11.35
N GLN A 65 9.16 4.31 -10.25
CA GLN A 65 9.12 3.50 -9.03
C GLN A 65 8.31 2.22 -9.21
N LEU A 66 7.16 2.29 -9.89
CA LEU A 66 6.36 1.09 -10.18
C LEU A 66 7.13 0.11 -11.06
N ASP A 67 7.78 0.59 -12.12
CA ASP A 67 8.61 -0.25 -13.01
C ASP A 67 9.73 -0.94 -12.23
N LEU A 68 10.37 -0.23 -11.30
CA LEU A 68 11.37 -0.82 -10.41
C LEU A 68 10.75 -1.89 -9.49
N ILE A 69 9.58 -1.65 -8.90
CA ILE A 69 8.90 -2.65 -8.06
C ILE A 69 8.55 -3.90 -8.87
N PHE A 70 7.92 -3.74 -10.04
CA PHE A 70 7.51 -4.86 -10.88
C PHE A 70 8.70 -5.67 -11.37
N SER A 71 9.81 -5.02 -11.74
CA SER A 71 11.02 -5.71 -12.19
C SER A 71 11.80 -6.40 -11.08
N THR A 72 11.77 -5.88 -9.83
CA THR A 72 12.57 -6.42 -8.72
C THR A 72 11.85 -7.43 -7.84
N GLU A 73 10.52 -7.35 -7.73
CA GLU A 73 9.74 -8.15 -6.76
C GLU A 73 8.91 -9.27 -7.40
N SER A 74 8.92 -9.38 -8.74
CA SER A 74 8.19 -10.40 -9.50
C SER A 74 6.69 -10.46 -9.12
N ILE A 75 6.02 -9.30 -9.15
CA ILE A 75 4.64 -9.16 -8.66
C ILE A 75 3.65 -9.98 -9.52
N ASP A 76 2.89 -10.87 -8.86
CA ASP A 76 1.86 -11.72 -9.49
C ASP A 76 0.45 -11.12 -9.36
N ARG A 77 0.24 -10.30 -8.33
CA ARG A 77 -1.05 -9.77 -7.92
C ARG A 77 -0.93 -8.34 -7.40
N VAL A 78 -1.94 -7.53 -7.71
CA VAL A 78 -2.05 -6.15 -7.21
C VAL A 78 -3.37 -5.99 -6.48
N VAL A 79 -3.32 -5.42 -5.28
CA VAL A 79 -4.50 -5.00 -4.49
C VAL A 79 -4.40 -3.50 -4.26
N HIS A 80 -5.41 -2.76 -4.73
CA HIS A 80 -5.35 -1.31 -4.82
C HIS A 80 -6.28 -0.63 -3.80
N PHE A 81 -5.73 -0.19 -2.67
CA PHE A 81 -6.45 0.62 -1.67
C PHE A 81 -6.03 2.10 -1.67
N ALA A 82 -5.08 2.49 -2.53
CA ALA A 82 -4.61 3.86 -2.59
C ALA A 82 -5.69 4.76 -3.18
N ALA A 83 -6.26 5.64 -2.37
CA ALA A 83 -7.23 6.64 -2.79
C ALA A 83 -7.15 7.87 -1.87
N GLU A 84 -7.48 9.06 -2.38
CA GLU A 84 -7.85 10.18 -1.51
C GLU A 84 -9.31 9.97 -1.06
N SER A 85 -9.52 9.45 0.15
CA SER A 85 -10.84 9.03 0.62
C SER A 85 -11.66 10.13 1.31
N HIS A 86 -11.37 11.42 1.07
CA HIS A 86 -12.19 12.49 1.65
C HIS A 86 -13.39 12.83 0.80
N VAL A 87 -14.57 12.66 1.40
CA VAL A 87 -15.82 13.31 0.99
C VAL A 87 -15.67 14.85 1.10
N ASP A 88 -14.90 15.38 2.05
CA ASP A 88 -14.76 16.83 2.28
C ASP A 88 -14.06 17.59 1.14
N ARG A 89 -13.09 16.97 0.44
CA ARG A 89 -12.44 17.58 -0.75
C ARG A 89 -13.32 17.58 -2.00
N SER A 90 -14.43 16.85 -1.98
CA SER A 90 -15.44 16.93 -3.06
C SER A 90 -16.42 18.10 -2.87
N ILE A 91 -16.41 18.77 -1.70
CA ILE A 91 -17.37 19.82 -1.34
C ILE A 91 -16.76 21.24 -1.48
N SER A 92 -15.44 21.38 -1.67
CA SER A 92 -14.80 22.69 -1.90
C SER A 92 -14.94 23.18 -3.35
N GLY A 93 -16.16 23.57 -3.72
CA GLY A 93 -16.48 24.54 -4.77
C GLY A 93 -16.76 23.98 -6.17
N PRO A 94 -18.04 23.87 -6.61
CA PRO A 94 -18.32 23.77 -8.03
C PRO A 94 -17.87 25.08 -8.69
N LYS A 95 -16.88 25.02 -9.58
CA LYS A 95 -16.64 26.11 -10.52
C LYS A 95 -17.77 26.08 -11.55
N SER A 96 -18.80 26.88 -11.31
CA SER A 96 -19.64 27.46 -12.35
C SER A 96 -18.80 28.33 -13.29
#